data_AF-A0A7V7RIN5-F1
#
_entry.id   AF-A0A7V7RIN5-F1
#
_cell.length_a   1.000
_cell.length_b   1.000
_cell.length_c   1.000
_cell.angle_alpha   90.00
_cell.angle_beta   90.00
_cell.angle_gamma   90.00
#
_symmetry.space_group_name_H-M   'P 1'
#
loop_
_entity.id
_entity.type
_entity.pdbx_description
1 polymer ?
#
loop_
_entity_poly.entity_id
_entity_poly.type
_entity_poly.pdbx_seq_one_letter_code
_entity_poly.pdbx_strand_id
1 'polypeptide(L)'
;MAGIGLCCPWRRQEGSTVDWSKIKTIFIIAFLVLDVYLIYEFSKLRDASQLALESEASVENRLRADGIEFPELKNDNNEVNLINAERAEFTEEDLEDAKFDEQSAEINRGKELVVSLDEPYAIDEDADLEELNTFLDAYIIHADQYAFWERGETTITFYQTFEGKMFYKNNNGRLTLFLNPEGEIVSYTQTLLTGIEDRVEVEDPVPPLSAMETLYQNGKLLPNSVITDVEIGYYTFLSENTTTYTLTPVWRFVVKDQGSLYVNVKYGDIIDLSNIENN
;
A
#
# COMPACT_ATOMS: atom_id res chain seq x y z
N MET A 1 -97.79 21.35 2.32
CA MET A 1 -96.88 21.69 3.43
C MET A 1 -95.57 22.15 2.83
N ALA A 2 -95.23 23.42 3.05
CA ALA A 2 -94.04 24.06 2.53
C ALA A 2 -92.80 23.60 3.30
N GLY A 3 -91.67 23.51 2.60
CA GLY A 3 -90.34 23.29 3.18
C GLY A 3 -89.30 23.80 2.20
N ILE A 4 -88.97 25.08 2.31
CA ILE A 4 -87.87 25.74 1.60
C ILE A 4 -86.60 25.43 2.38
N GLY A 5 -85.63 24.77 1.74
CA GLY A 5 -84.26 24.62 2.22
C GLY A 5 -83.29 25.26 1.24
N LEU A 6 -82.80 26.45 1.57
CA LEU A 6 -81.69 27.12 0.88
C LEU A 6 -80.39 26.37 1.17
N CYS A 7 -79.66 25.96 0.13
CA CYS A 7 -78.27 25.54 0.24
C CYS A 7 -77.37 26.49 -0.55
N CYS A 8 -76.31 26.97 0.11
CA CYS A 8 -75.33 27.95 -0.35
C CYS A 8 -74.58 27.53 -1.64
N PRO A 9 -74.09 28.50 -2.45
CA PRO A 9 -73.24 28.21 -3.60
C PRO A 9 -71.77 28.08 -3.18
N TRP A 10 -71.20 26.89 -3.34
CA TRP A 10 -69.74 26.72 -3.28
C TRP A 10 -69.12 27.14 -4.61
N ARG A 11 -68.33 28.22 -4.57
CA ARG A 11 -67.50 28.71 -5.67
C ARG A 11 -66.37 27.69 -5.91
N ARG A 12 -66.42 26.99 -7.04
CA ARG A 12 -65.38 26.07 -7.52
C ARG A 12 -64.12 26.86 -7.84
N GLN A 13 -63.05 26.68 -7.07
CA GLN A 13 -61.71 27.09 -7.49
C GLN A 13 -61.28 26.14 -8.62
N GLU A 14 -60.95 26.69 -9.77
CA GLU A 14 -60.26 25.96 -10.84
C GLU A 14 -58.85 25.63 -10.34
N GLY A 15 -58.65 24.37 -9.93
CA GLY A 15 -57.31 23.84 -9.71
C GLY A 15 -56.61 23.77 -11.06
N SER A 16 -55.45 24.42 -11.16
CA SER A 16 -54.52 24.17 -12.25
C SER A 16 -54.18 22.68 -12.25
N THR A 17 -54.68 21.94 -13.23
CA THR A 17 -54.27 20.57 -13.44
C THR A 17 -52.77 20.58 -13.68
N VAL A 18 -52.01 19.96 -12.78
CA VAL A 18 -50.59 19.71 -13.01
C VAL A 18 -50.49 18.97 -14.35
N ASP A 19 -49.87 19.61 -15.35
CA ASP A 19 -49.71 19.04 -16.68
C ASP A 19 -48.75 17.86 -16.61
N TRP A 20 -49.29 16.69 -16.31
CA TRP A 20 -48.55 15.45 -16.13
C TRP A 20 -47.77 15.03 -17.39
N SER A 21 -48.23 15.47 -18.55
CA SER A 21 -47.50 15.37 -19.82
C SER A 21 -46.22 16.22 -19.85
N LYS A 22 -46.25 17.43 -19.29
CA LYS A 22 -45.07 18.32 -19.23
C LYS A 22 -43.99 17.77 -18.30
N ILE A 23 -44.38 17.21 -17.15
CA ILE A 23 -43.45 16.59 -16.20
C ILE A 23 -42.77 15.36 -16.81
N LYS A 24 -43.52 14.52 -17.55
CA LYS A 24 -42.94 13.39 -18.29
C LYS A 24 -41.91 13.83 -19.33
N THR A 25 -42.23 14.87 -20.10
CA THR A 25 -41.31 15.40 -21.11
C THR A 25 -40.05 15.97 -20.46
N ILE A 26 -40.17 16.68 -19.34
CA ILE A 26 -39.01 17.18 -18.59
C ILE A 26 -38.14 16.01 -18.10
N PHE A 27 -38.73 14.94 -17.58
CA PHE A 27 -37.98 13.75 -17.16
C PHE A 27 -37.24 13.07 -18.32
N ILE A 28 -37.89 12.93 -19.48
CA ILE A 28 -37.28 12.34 -20.69
C ILE A 28 -36.11 13.21 -21.16
N ILE A 29 -36.27 14.53 -21.18
CA ILE A 29 -35.20 15.46 -21.60
C ILE A 29 -34.04 15.43 -20.58
N ALA A 30 -34.33 15.44 -19.28
CA ALA A 30 -33.30 15.38 -18.25
C ALA A 30 -32.49 14.08 -18.33
N PHE A 31 -33.16 12.94 -18.54
CA PHE A 31 -32.51 11.66 -18.72
C PHE A 31 -31.65 11.64 -19.99
N LEU A 32 -32.16 12.20 -21.09
CA LEU A 32 -31.41 12.30 -22.35
C LEU A 32 -30.16 13.18 -22.22
N VAL A 33 -30.23 14.30 -21.49
CA VAL A 33 -29.04 15.14 -21.23
C VAL A 33 -28.01 14.38 -20.39
N LEU A 34 -28.45 13.62 -19.39
CA LEU A 34 -27.57 12.75 -18.61
C LEU A 34 -26.93 11.67 -19.49
N ASP A 35 -27.70 10.99 -20.34
CA ASP A 35 -27.19 9.96 -21.26
C ASP A 35 -26.12 10.53 -22.21
N VAL A 36 -26.36 11.73 -22.78
CA VAL A 36 -25.38 12.39 -23.65
C VAL A 36 -24.11 12.75 -22.88
N TYR A 37 -24.24 13.24 -21.63
CA TYR A 37 -23.08 13.51 -20.77
C TYR A 37 -22.30 12.23 -20.47
N LEU A 38 -22.98 11.13 -20.13
CA LEU A 38 -22.36 9.83 -19.89
C LEU A 38 -21.66 9.29 -21.14
N ILE A 39 -22.26 9.43 -22.33
CA ILE A 39 -21.61 9.04 -23.60
C ILE A 39 -20.35 9.86 -23.86
N TYR A 40 -20.39 11.17 -23.59
CA TYR A 40 -19.23 12.05 -23.74
C TYR A 40 -18.10 11.64 -22.78
N GLU A 41 -18.42 11.42 -21.50
CA GLU A 41 -17.47 11.00 -20.47
C GLU A 41 -16.89 9.61 -20.78
N PHE A 42 -17.71 8.67 -21.20
CA PHE A 42 -17.29 7.34 -21.65
C PHE A 42 -16.37 7.39 -22.87
N SER A 43 -16.68 8.25 -23.86
CA SER A 43 -15.83 8.41 -25.05
C SER A 43 -14.48 9.00 -24.68
N LYS A 44 -14.45 10.02 -23.80
CA LYS A 44 -13.22 10.60 -23.27
C LYS A 44 -12.37 9.55 -22.54
N LEU A 45 -12.99 8.72 -21.70
CA LEU A 45 -12.31 7.66 -20.95
C LEU A 45 -11.70 6.61 -21.90
N ARG A 46 -12.43 6.23 -22.94
CA ARG A 46 -11.95 5.27 -23.95
C ARG A 46 -10.77 5.82 -24.76
N ASP A 47 -10.84 7.07 -25.20
CA ASP A 47 -9.75 7.69 -25.98
C ASP A 47 -8.49 7.84 -25.12
N ALA A 48 -8.64 8.25 -23.85
CA ALA A 48 -7.54 8.32 -22.90
C ALA A 48 -6.89 6.94 -22.68
N SER A 49 -7.69 5.88 -22.52
CA SER A 49 -7.20 4.51 -22.38
C SER A 49 -6.42 4.02 -23.61
N GLN A 50 -6.90 4.31 -24.82
CA GLN A 50 -6.17 3.93 -26.04
C GLN A 50 -4.83 4.66 -26.16
N LEU A 51 -4.80 5.97 -25.88
CA LEU A 51 -3.56 6.76 -25.90
C LEU A 51 -2.56 6.28 -24.86
N ALA A 52 -3.03 5.88 -23.67
CA ALA A 52 -2.17 5.31 -22.62
C ALA A 52 -1.51 4.01 -23.09
N LEU A 53 -2.26 3.08 -23.69
CA LEU A 53 -1.72 1.82 -24.23
C LEU A 53 -0.68 2.05 -25.32
N GLU A 54 -0.92 2.99 -26.24
CA GLU A 54 0.04 3.34 -27.29
C GLU A 54 1.32 3.95 -26.70
N SER A 55 1.19 4.80 -25.67
CA SER A 55 2.32 5.37 -24.94
C SER A 55 3.13 4.30 -24.22
N GLU A 56 2.48 3.39 -23.50
CA GLU A 56 3.14 2.29 -22.79
C GLU A 56 3.92 1.37 -23.74
N ALA A 57 3.32 0.98 -24.87
CA ALA A 57 4.01 0.19 -25.88
C ALA A 57 5.23 0.92 -26.45
N SER A 58 5.16 2.24 -26.63
CA SER A 58 6.30 3.06 -27.07
C SER A 58 7.42 3.06 -26.02
N VAL A 59 7.06 3.20 -24.74
CA VAL A 59 8.01 3.18 -23.60
C VAL A 59 8.69 1.82 -23.47
N GLU A 60 7.92 0.73 -23.47
CA GLU A 60 8.43 -0.64 -23.41
C GLU A 60 9.43 -0.92 -24.53
N ASN A 61 9.06 -0.56 -25.77
CA ASN A 61 9.93 -0.75 -26.93
C ASN A 61 11.27 0.00 -26.80
N ARG A 62 11.24 1.22 -26.26
CA ARG A 62 12.47 2.01 -26.07
C ARG A 62 13.35 1.41 -24.96
N LEU A 63 12.78 1.03 -23.82
CA LEU A 63 13.53 0.37 -22.74
C LEU A 63 14.20 -0.92 -23.23
N ARG A 64 13.45 -1.75 -23.97
CA ARG A 64 13.99 -2.98 -24.56
C ARG A 64 15.03 -2.73 -25.65
N ALA A 65 14.89 -1.68 -26.45
CA ALA A 65 15.87 -1.31 -27.47
C ALA A 65 17.24 -0.95 -26.86
N ASP A 66 17.24 -0.39 -25.64
CA ASP A 66 18.45 -0.08 -24.87
C ASP A 66 18.92 -1.28 -23.99
N GLY A 67 18.39 -2.48 -24.26
CA GLY A 67 18.80 -3.73 -23.64
C GLY A 67 18.28 -3.96 -22.23
N ILE A 68 17.31 -3.17 -21.77
CA ILE A 68 16.74 -3.34 -20.42
C ILE A 68 15.75 -4.51 -20.44
N GLU A 69 16.01 -5.51 -19.59
CA GLU A 69 15.15 -6.67 -19.40
C GLU A 69 14.33 -6.52 -18.11
N PHE A 70 13.05 -6.88 -18.15
CA PHE A 70 12.15 -6.84 -16.99
C PHE A 70 11.04 -7.89 -17.15
N PRO A 71 10.47 -8.40 -16.03
CA PRO A 71 9.41 -9.40 -16.07
C PRO A 71 8.12 -8.85 -16.67
N GLU A 72 7.17 -9.75 -16.96
CA GLU A 72 5.81 -9.33 -17.28
C GLU A 72 5.22 -8.57 -16.08
N LEU A 73 4.74 -7.36 -16.34
CA LEU A 73 4.17 -6.51 -15.31
C LEU A 73 2.74 -6.98 -15.06
N LYS A 74 2.42 -7.23 -13.78
CA LYS A 74 1.04 -7.51 -13.39
C LYS A 74 0.22 -6.25 -13.62
N ASN A 75 -0.84 -6.37 -14.40
CA ASN A 75 -1.83 -5.32 -14.58
C ASN A 75 -2.81 -5.41 -13.40
N ASP A 76 -2.30 -5.22 -12.18
CA ASP A 76 -3.16 -5.12 -11.01
C ASP A 76 -3.91 -3.79 -11.13
N ASN A 77 -5.25 -3.86 -11.08
CA ASN A 77 -6.09 -2.67 -11.00
C ASN A 77 -5.48 -1.75 -9.94
N ASN A 78 -5.04 -0.57 -10.35
CA ASN A 78 -4.22 0.32 -9.55
C ASN A 78 -5.00 0.99 -8.37
N GLU A 79 -5.94 0.31 -7.73
CA GLU A 79 -6.50 0.76 -6.47
C GLU A 79 -5.41 0.66 -5.41
N VAL A 80 -4.68 1.77 -5.25
CA VAL A 80 -3.60 1.89 -4.30
C VAL A 80 -3.94 3.05 -3.39
N ASN A 81 -4.02 2.77 -2.09
CA ASN A 81 -4.36 3.77 -1.10
C ASN A 81 -3.12 4.30 -0.40
N LEU A 82 -3.16 5.56 0.02
CA LEU A 82 -2.37 6.00 1.17
C LEU A 82 -2.99 5.38 2.42
N ILE A 83 -2.14 4.84 3.27
CA ILE A 83 -2.55 4.27 4.55
C ILE A 83 -1.99 5.11 5.69
N ASN A 84 -2.74 5.16 6.77
CA ASN A 84 -2.22 5.63 8.04
C ASN A 84 -2.01 4.45 8.96
N ALA A 85 -0.98 4.52 9.78
CA ALA A 85 -0.69 3.52 10.80
C ALA A 85 -0.19 4.20 12.07
N GLU A 86 -0.37 3.57 13.21
CA GLU A 86 0.10 4.07 14.50
C GLU A 86 1.21 3.15 15.02
N ARG A 87 2.17 3.70 15.75
CA ARG A 87 3.16 2.85 16.40
C ARG A 87 2.49 2.12 17.57
N ALA A 88 2.61 0.81 17.59
CA ALA A 88 2.14 -0.01 18.71
C ALA A 88 2.86 0.40 20.01
N GLU A 89 2.13 0.29 21.11
CA GLU A 89 2.71 0.30 22.45
C GLU A 89 2.68 -1.13 22.98
N PHE A 90 3.85 -1.73 23.18
CA PHE A 90 3.98 -3.04 23.82
C PHE A 90 3.69 -2.91 25.32
N THR A 91 2.94 -3.85 25.85
CA THR A 91 2.51 -3.93 27.25
C THR A 91 2.98 -5.24 27.88
N GLU A 92 2.92 -5.32 29.21
CA GLU A 92 3.24 -6.57 29.92
C GLU A 92 2.26 -7.71 29.57
N GLU A 93 1.02 -7.41 29.17
CA GLU A 93 0.03 -8.40 28.72
C GLU A 93 0.45 -9.05 27.39
N ASP A 94 1.03 -8.27 26.47
CA ASP A 94 1.58 -8.80 25.21
C ASP A 94 2.74 -9.79 25.47
N LEU A 95 3.41 -9.67 26.62
CA LEU A 95 4.46 -10.58 27.08
C LEU A 95 3.92 -11.83 27.78
N GLU A 96 2.63 -11.91 28.09
CA GLU A 96 2.02 -13.13 28.65
C GLU A 96 1.52 -14.06 27.52
N ASP A 97 1.18 -13.49 26.36
CA ASP A 97 0.66 -14.21 25.19
C ASP A 97 1.76 -14.87 24.34
N ALA A 98 2.95 -14.27 24.25
CA ALA A 98 4.11 -14.98 23.74
C ALA A 98 4.62 -15.90 24.85
N LYS A 99 5.03 -17.12 24.48
CA LYS A 99 5.45 -18.15 25.43
C LYS A 99 6.85 -17.84 25.99
N PHE A 100 6.98 -16.74 26.74
CA PHE A 100 8.20 -16.21 27.34
C PHE A 100 8.71 -17.06 28.52
N ASP A 101 8.46 -18.37 28.54
CA ASP A 101 8.96 -19.27 29.58
C ASP A 101 10.50 -19.46 29.52
N GLU A 102 11.15 -19.01 28.44
CA GLU A 102 12.58 -19.19 28.13
C GLU A 102 13.28 -17.91 27.62
N GLN A 103 12.74 -16.73 27.96
CA GLN A 103 13.21 -15.45 27.40
C GLN A 103 13.09 -14.30 28.41
N SER A 104 13.96 -13.30 28.26
CA SER A 104 13.85 -12.03 28.97
C SER A 104 13.52 -10.89 28.00
N ALA A 105 12.50 -10.10 28.34
CA ALA A 105 11.99 -9.02 27.51
C ALA A 105 12.14 -7.67 28.21
N GLU A 106 12.61 -6.67 27.47
CA GLU A 106 12.62 -5.26 27.87
C GLU A 106 11.79 -4.45 26.87
N ILE A 107 10.87 -3.65 27.39
CA ILE A 107 10.07 -2.71 26.59
C ILE A 107 10.72 -1.33 26.67
N ASN A 108 11.33 -0.90 25.56
CA ASN A 108 11.98 0.40 25.46
C ASN A 108 10.94 1.50 25.16
N ARG A 109 10.58 2.27 26.20
CA ARG A 109 9.62 3.40 26.13
C ARG A 109 8.26 3.02 25.51
N GLY A 110 7.85 1.75 25.64
CA GLY A 110 6.64 1.21 25.03
C GLY A 110 6.75 0.88 23.53
N LYS A 111 7.81 1.31 22.83
CA LYS A 111 7.79 1.46 21.36
C LYS A 111 8.66 0.47 20.60
N GLU A 112 9.51 -0.23 21.32
CA GLU A 112 10.42 -1.24 20.80
C GLU A 112 10.49 -2.33 21.85
N LEU A 113 10.28 -3.55 21.40
CA LEU A 113 10.45 -4.75 22.21
C LEU A 113 11.84 -5.31 21.95
N VAL A 114 12.64 -5.47 23.01
CA VAL A 114 13.97 -6.07 22.97
C VAL A 114 13.93 -7.35 23.75
N VAL A 115 14.27 -8.47 23.12
CA VAL A 115 14.16 -9.79 23.74
C VAL A 115 15.47 -10.54 23.60
N SER A 116 15.91 -11.13 24.71
CA SER A 116 17.07 -12.02 24.76
C SER A 116 16.60 -13.43 25.07
N LEU A 117 17.11 -14.41 24.32
CA LEU A 117 16.83 -15.82 24.55
C LEU A 117 17.69 -16.35 25.70
N ASP A 118 17.11 -17.15 26.59
CA ASP A 118 17.87 -17.80 27.66
C ASP A 118 18.81 -18.88 27.10
N GLU A 119 18.34 -19.60 26.06
CA GLU A 119 19.13 -20.53 25.26
C GLU A 119 19.17 -20.06 23.79
N PRO A 120 20.36 -20.01 23.14
CA PRO A 120 20.46 -19.68 21.72
C PRO A 120 19.64 -20.64 20.85
N TYR A 121 18.95 -20.10 19.84
CA TYR A 121 18.20 -20.91 18.88
C TYR A 121 19.05 -21.17 17.64
N ALA A 122 19.43 -22.42 17.45
CA ALA A 122 20.22 -22.83 16.29
C ALA A 122 19.39 -22.72 15.00
N ILE A 123 19.99 -22.12 13.98
CA ILE A 123 19.47 -22.09 12.61
C ILE A 123 20.58 -22.49 11.65
N ASP A 124 20.23 -23.15 10.55
CA ASP A 124 21.20 -23.46 9.51
C ASP A 124 21.74 -22.17 8.85
N GLU A 125 23.00 -22.20 8.37
CA GLU A 125 23.60 -21.07 7.66
C GLU A 125 22.82 -20.75 6.36
N ASP A 126 22.36 -21.80 5.70
CA ASP A 126 21.50 -21.77 4.52
C ASP A 126 20.01 -21.92 4.88
N ALA A 127 19.62 -21.59 6.12
CA ALA A 127 18.24 -21.69 6.60
C ALA A 127 17.27 -21.07 5.59
N ASP A 128 16.29 -21.86 5.19
CA ASP A 128 15.26 -21.41 4.27
C ASP A 128 14.19 -20.60 5.01
N LEU A 129 13.22 -20.08 4.25
CA LEU A 129 12.12 -19.31 4.83
C LEU A 129 11.23 -20.16 5.75
N GLU A 130 11.17 -21.49 5.58
CA GLU A 130 10.33 -22.37 6.39
C GLU A 130 10.91 -22.53 7.80
N GLU A 131 12.23 -22.69 7.90
CA GLU A 131 12.94 -22.74 9.19
C GLU A 131 12.82 -21.40 9.94
N LEU A 132 13.03 -20.28 9.25
CA LEU A 132 12.86 -18.95 9.85
C LEU A 132 11.42 -18.72 10.32
N ASN A 133 10.42 -19.11 9.54
CA ASN A 133 9.01 -19.00 9.92
C ASN A 133 8.69 -19.83 11.18
N THR A 134 9.34 -20.98 11.35
CA THR A 134 9.18 -21.79 12.57
C THR A 134 9.65 -21.03 13.82
N PHE A 135 10.77 -20.31 13.74
CA PHE A 135 11.22 -19.44 14.82
C PHE A 135 10.25 -18.27 15.04
N LEU A 136 9.83 -17.61 13.95
CA LEU A 136 8.91 -16.48 14.00
C LEU A 136 7.59 -16.86 14.70
N ASP A 137 6.94 -17.95 14.29
CA ASP A 137 5.66 -18.41 14.84
C ASP A 137 5.74 -18.77 16.33
N ALA A 138 6.92 -19.20 16.80
CA ALA A 138 7.12 -19.61 18.18
C ALA A 138 7.39 -18.43 19.13
N TYR A 139 8.14 -17.43 18.66
CA TYR A 139 8.74 -16.42 19.53
C TYR A 139 8.33 -14.98 19.22
N ILE A 140 7.78 -14.69 18.03
CA ILE A 140 7.51 -13.34 17.59
C ILE A 140 6.02 -13.01 17.66
N ILE A 141 5.70 -11.91 18.33
CA ILE A 141 4.34 -11.38 18.41
C ILE A 141 3.93 -10.89 17.01
N HIS A 142 2.77 -11.31 16.50
CA HIS A 142 2.31 -10.98 15.13
C HIS A 142 3.32 -11.37 14.04
N ALA A 143 3.94 -12.55 14.19
CA ALA A 143 4.88 -13.13 13.24
C ALA A 143 4.41 -13.08 11.77
N ASP A 144 3.12 -13.33 11.54
CA ASP A 144 2.47 -13.38 10.22
C ASP A 144 2.52 -12.04 9.47
N GLN A 145 2.80 -10.94 10.19
CA GLN A 145 2.87 -9.61 9.59
C GLN A 145 4.28 -9.26 9.09
N TYR A 146 5.29 -10.10 9.29
CA TYR A 146 6.66 -9.80 8.86
C TYR A 146 7.07 -10.66 7.67
N ALA A 147 7.76 -10.05 6.71
CA ALA A 147 8.35 -10.74 5.57
C ALA A 147 9.87 -10.55 5.55
N PHE A 148 10.57 -11.61 5.17
CA PHE A 148 12.03 -11.62 5.04
C PHE A 148 12.50 -10.53 4.08
N TRP A 149 13.55 -9.81 4.48
CA TRP A 149 14.18 -8.79 3.65
C TRP A 149 15.60 -9.20 3.26
N GLU A 150 16.47 -9.40 4.24
CA GLU A 150 17.86 -9.77 4.01
C GLU A 150 18.48 -10.49 5.22
N ARG A 151 19.51 -11.28 4.94
CA ARG A 151 20.40 -11.89 5.92
C ARG A 151 21.79 -11.25 5.78
N GLY A 152 22.24 -10.61 6.84
CA GLY A 152 23.62 -10.14 7.00
C GLY A 152 24.48 -11.16 7.75
N GLU A 153 25.73 -10.80 8.06
CA GLU A 153 26.65 -11.68 8.79
C GLU A 153 26.21 -11.93 10.23
N THR A 154 25.66 -10.92 10.90
CA THR A 154 25.27 -10.98 12.32
C THR A 154 23.79 -10.67 12.58
N THR A 155 23.01 -10.40 11.53
CA THR A 155 21.60 -10.02 11.66
C THR A 155 20.74 -10.59 10.55
N ILE A 156 19.47 -10.85 10.86
CA ILE A 156 18.44 -11.16 9.86
C ILE A 156 17.32 -10.13 10.00
N THR A 157 17.01 -9.45 8.89
CA THR A 157 16.06 -8.33 8.87
C THR A 157 14.76 -8.76 8.19
N PHE A 158 13.65 -8.39 8.81
CA PHE A 158 12.31 -8.52 8.28
C PHE A 158 11.58 -7.18 8.36
N TYR A 159 10.71 -6.91 7.40
CA TYR A 159 9.83 -5.74 7.42
C TYR A 159 8.38 -6.15 7.48
N GLN A 160 7.60 -5.37 8.20
CA GLN A 160 6.17 -5.55 8.31
C GLN A 160 5.50 -5.41 6.94
N THR A 161 4.43 -6.15 6.73
CA THR A 161 3.62 -6.17 5.53
C THR A 161 2.16 -5.88 5.88
N PHE A 162 1.44 -5.31 4.94
CA PHE A 162 0.00 -5.10 5.02
C PHE A 162 -0.62 -5.47 3.68
N GLU A 163 -1.57 -6.39 3.69
CA GLU A 163 -2.20 -6.93 2.47
C GLU A 163 -1.19 -7.42 1.42
N GLY A 164 -0.10 -8.07 1.88
CA GLY A 164 0.98 -8.55 1.01
C GLY A 164 1.93 -7.47 0.51
N LYS A 165 1.75 -6.20 0.88
CA LYS A 165 2.61 -5.07 0.50
C LYS A 165 3.57 -4.74 1.66
N MET A 166 4.87 -4.77 1.40
CA MET A 166 5.90 -4.55 2.41
C MET A 166 6.09 -3.06 2.75
N PHE A 167 6.40 -2.77 4.02
CA PHE A 167 6.84 -1.45 4.48
C PHE A 167 8.35 -1.31 4.31
N TYR A 168 8.77 -0.84 3.14
CA TYR A 168 10.19 -0.80 2.76
C TYR A 168 11.01 0.07 3.71
N LYS A 169 12.04 -0.54 4.31
CA LYS A 169 13.02 0.13 5.18
C LYS A 169 12.39 0.97 6.30
N ASN A 170 11.27 0.48 6.86
CA ASN A 170 10.53 1.17 7.90
C ASN A 170 10.98 0.71 9.29
N ASN A 171 11.69 1.57 10.02
CA ASN A 171 12.15 1.28 11.38
C ASN A 171 11.02 1.08 12.41
N ASN A 172 9.79 1.51 12.10
CA ASN A 172 8.64 1.37 13.00
C ASN A 172 7.85 0.08 12.79
N GLY A 173 8.17 -0.68 11.74
CA GLY A 173 7.60 -2.00 11.44
C GLY A 173 8.73 -2.94 11.02
N ARG A 174 9.74 -3.11 11.88
CA ARG A 174 10.94 -3.90 11.61
C ARG A 174 11.15 -4.93 12.71
N LEU A 175 11.49 -6.14 12.28
CA LEU A 175 12.02 -7.19 13.14
C LEU A 175 13.47 -7.44 12.75
N THR A 176 14.36 -7.43 13.74
CA THR A 176 15.79 -7.74 13.55
C THR A 176 16.18 -8.86 14.50
N LEU A 177 16.59 -9.99 13.95
CA LEU A 177 17.19 -11.09 14.70
C LEU A 177 18.70 -10.89 14.76
N PHE A 178 19.32 -11.10 15.92
CA PHE A 178 20.76 -11.00 16.12
C PHE A 178 21.37 -12.38 16.30
N LEU A 179 22.46 -12.62 15.58
CA LEU A 179 23.17 -13.89 15.54
C LEU A 179 24.48 -13.82 16.34
N ASN A 180 24.83 -14.92 17.00
CA ASN A 180 26.15 -15.10 17.59
C ASN A 180 27.18 -15.56 16.51
N PRO A 181 28.48 -15.66 16.85
CA PRO A 181 29.50 -16.14 15.91
C PRO A 181 29.26 -17.57 15.37
N GLU A 182 28.49 -18.38 16.09
CA GLU A 182 28.07 -19.73 15.70
C GLU A 182 26.87 -19.73 14.74
N GLY A 183 26.27 -18.56 14.46
CA GLY A 183 25.13 -18.41 13.56
C GLY A 183 23.76 -18.63 14.23
N GLU A 184 23.72 -18.79 15.54
CA GLU A 184 22.50 -19.02 16.32
C GLU A 184 21.84 -17.69 16.71
N ILE A 185 20.51 -17.66 16.75
CA ILE A 185 19.75 -16.50 17.20
C ILE A 185 19.89 -16.37 18.72
N VAL A 186 20.27 -15.20 19.21
CA VAL A 186 20.45 -14.93 20.64
C VAL A 186 19.52 -13.84 21.17
N SER A 187 19.08 -12.94 20.30
CA SER A 187 18.17 -11.87 20.65
C SER A 187 17.45 -11.33 19.43
N TYR A 188 16.40 -10.54 19.66
CA TYR A 188 15.76 -9.78 18.60
C TYR A 188 15.28 -8.42 19.10
N THR A 189 15.13 -7.48 18.16
CA THR A 189 14.36 -6.25 18.37
C THR A 189 13.16 -6.23 17.44
N GLN A 190 12.05 -5.73 17.96
CA GLN A 190 10.78 -5.67 17.24
C GLN A 190 10.12 -4.30 17.41
N THR A 191 9.66 -3.74 16.29
CA THR A 191 8.76 -2.59 16.23
C THR A 191 7.56 -2.94 15.37
N LEU A 192 6.38 -2.48 15.77
CA LEU A 192 5.12 -2.84 15.12
C LEU A 192 4.29 -1.58 14.85
N LEU A 193 3.70 -1.52 13.66
CA LEU A 193 2.64 -0.57 13.34
C LEU A 193 1.27 -1.26 13.45
N THR A 194 0.32 -0.61 14.11
CA THR A 194 -1.07 -1.08 14.29
C THR A 194 -2.05 0.01 13.84
N GLY A 195 -3.36 -0.25 13.93
CA GLY A 195 -4.38 0.72 13.52
C GLY A 195 -4.25 1.14 12.05
N ILE A 196 -3.88 0.19 11.18
CA ILE A 196 -3.66 0.48 9.77
C ILE A 196 -5.02 0.71 9.10
N GLU A 197 -5.21 1.91 8.55
CA GLU A 197 -6.45 2.31 7.88
C GLU A 197 -6.15 2.88 6.49
N ASP A 198 -6.90 2.40 5.50
CA ASP A 198 -6.99 3.05 4.19
C ASP A 198 -7.58 4.45 4.34
N ARG A 199 -6.92 5.45 3.77
CA ARG A 199 -7.38 6.85 3.88
C ARG A 199 -7.83 7.43 2.58
N VAL A 200 -6.97 7.37 1.57
CA VAL A 200 -7.13 8.13 0.34
C VAL A 200 -6.65 7.26 -0.80
N GLU A 201 -7.54 6.93 -1.72
CA GLU A 201 -7.20 6.33 -3.00
C GLU A 201 -6.27 7.29 -3.77
N VAL A 202 -5.19 6.75 -4.33
CA VAL A 202 -4.33 7.50 -5.22
C VAL A 202 -5.05 7.64 -6.56
N GLU A 203 -5.56 8.84 -6.84
CA GLU A 203 -6.07 9.20 -8.16
C GLU A 203 -4.96 9.11 -9.21
N ASP A 204 -5.26 8.48 -10.36
CA ASP A 204 -4.38 8.33 -11.53
C ASP A 204 -2.94 7.88 -11.18
N PRO A 205 -2.78 6.70 -10.55
CA PRO A 205 -1.49 6.18 -10.13
C PRO A 205 -0.59 5.92 -11.33
N VAL A 206 0.70 6.28 -11.17
CA VAL A 206 1.73 6.12 -12.18
C VAL A 206 1.95 4.63 -12.47
N PRO A 207 1.76 4.19 -13.73
CA PRO A 207 2.00 2.81 -14.12
C PRO A 207 3.46 2.39 -13.93
N PRO A 208 3.74 1.09 -13.71
CA PRO A 208 5.10 0.59 -13.52
C PRO A 208 6.03 0.88 -14.71
N LEU A 209 5.54 0.83 -15.96
CA LEU A 209 6.32 1.20 -17.15
C LEU A 209 6.76 2.66 -17.12
N SER A 210 5.85 3.57 -16.78
CA SER A 210 6.13 5.00 -16.65
C SER A 210 7.11 5.27 -15.52
N ALA A 211 7.00 4.55 -14.40
CA ALA A 211 7.97 4.64 -13.31
C ALA A 211 9.38 4.15 -13.71
N MET A 212 9.48 3.05 -14.48
CA MET A 212 10.76 2.60 -15.05
C MET A 212 11.33 3.62 -16.04
N GLU A 213 10.47 4.25 -16.86
CA GLU A 213 10.89 5.33 -17.74
C GLU A 213 11.49 6.49 -16.94
N THR A 214 10.86 6.90 -15.84
CA THR A 214 11.42 7.96 -14.98
C THR A 214 12.80 7.57 -14.44
N LEU A 215 12.99 6.34 -13.97
CA LEU A 215 14.30 5.85 -13.52
C LEU A 215 15.35 5.91 -14.65
N TYR A 216 14.95 5.51 -15.86
CA TYR A 216 15.81 5.51 -17.04
C TYR A 216 16.21 6.93 -17.47
N GLN A 217 15.24 7.84 -17.61
CA GLN A 217 15.48 9.23 -18.01
C GLN A 217 16.35 10.00 -17.01
N ASN A 218 16.30 9.63 -15.73
CA ASN A 218 17.13 10.23 -14.67
C ASN A 218 18.48 9.49 -14.46
N GLY A 219 18.82 8.52 -15.32
CA GLY A 219 20.08 7.79 -15.25
C GLY A 219 20.25 6.90 -14.01
N LYS A 220 19.14 6.55 -13.34
CA LYS A 220 19.13 5.59 -12.21
C LYS A 220 19.03 4.15 -12.69
N LEU A 221 18.30 3.92 -13.78
CA LEU A 221 18.29 2.65 -14.50
C LEU A 221 19.17 2.80 -15.75
N LEU A 222 20.19 1.96 -15.88
CA LEU A 222 21.16 2.06 -16.97
C LEU A 222 20.79 1.15 -18.14
N PRO A 223 21.28 1.42 -19.36
CA PRO A 223 21.17 0.48 -20.47
C PRO A 223 21.76 -0.89 -20.13
N ASN A 224 21.15 -1.96 -20.65
CA ASN A 224 21.52 -3.36 -20.37
C ASN A 224 21.32 -3.83 -18.91
N SER A 225 20.58 -3.08 -18.09
CA SER A 225 20.17 -3.53 -16.76
C SER A 225 19.10 -4.63 -16.84
N VAL A 226 19.14 -5.55 -15.88
CA VAL A 226 18.13 -6.60 -15.72
C VAL A 226 17.34 -6.35 -14.45
N ILE A 227 16.04 -6.08 -14.58
CA ILE A 227 15.11 -6.01 -13.47
C ILE A 227 14.59 -7.41 -13.21
N THR A 228 14.83 -7.93 -12.01
CA THR A 228 14.42 -9.27 -11.62
C THR A 228 13.02 -9.30 -11.04
N ASP A 229 12.58 -8.20 -10.44
CA ASP A 229 11.26 -8.11 -9.80
C ASP A 229 10.71 -6.68 -9.77
N VAL A 230 9.38 -6.58 -9.78
CA VAL A 230 8.63 -5.32 -9.75
C VAL A 230 7.46 -5.48 -8.78
N GLU A 231 7.55 -4.79 -7.65
CA GLU A 231 6.59 -4.92 -6.56
C GLU A 231 6.08 -3.56 -6.10
N ILE A 232 4.90 -3.55 -5.50
CA ILE A 232 4.38 -2.38 -4.80
C ILE A 232 4.48 -2.59 -3.29
N GLY A 233 4.89 -1.55 -2.60
CA GLY A 233 4.95 -1.51 -1.15
C GLY A 233 4.75 -0.09 -0.64
N TYR A 234 5.05 0.12 0.63
CA TYR A 234 4.88 1.40 1.28
C TYR A 234 6.19 1.96 1.79
N TYR A 235 6.29 3.27 1.73
CA TYR A 235 7.34 4.04 2.36
C TYR A 235 6.72 5.09 3.29
N THR A 236 7.30 5.27 4.48
CA THR A 236 6.84 6.27 5.46
C THR A 236 7.55 7.59 5.23
N PHE A 237 6.78 8.64 4.94
CA PHE A 237 7.32 10.00 4.99
C PHE A 237 7.39 10.44 6.44
N LEU A 238 8.57 10.92 6.88
CA LEU A 238 8.83 11.42 8.24
C LEU A 238 7.68 12.34 8.71
N SER A 239 6.96 11.90 9.73
CA SER A 239 6.15 12.79 10.56
C SER A 239 6.85 12.91 11.90
N GLU A 240 7.69 13.92 12.02
CA GLU A 240 8.24 14.30 13.32
C GLU A 240 7.07 14.79 14.20
N ASN A 241 6.87 14.13 15.34
CA ASN A 241 5.96 14.50 16.43
C ASN A 241 4.51 14.02 16.37
N THR A 242 4.18 12.99 15.58
CA THR A 242 2.84 12.35 15.64
C THR A 242 2.93 10.85 15.93
N THR A 243 1.96 10.32 16.67
CA THR A 243 1.81 8.87 16.90
C THR A 243 1.35 8.13 15.65
N THR A 244 0.70 8.86 14.73
CA THR A 244 0.22 8.38 13.43
C THR A 244 1.22 8.70 12.33
N TYR A 245 1.53 7.71 11.50
CA TYR A 245 2.40 7.76 10.33
C TYR A 245 1.57 7.65 9.06
N THR A 246 1.89 8.46 8.06
CA THR A 246 1.33 8.30 6.71
C THR A 246 2.31 7.53 5.85
N LEU A 247 1.84 6.41 5.32
CA LEU A 247 2.59 5.51 4.46
C LEU A 247 2.10 5.72 3.03
N THR A 248 3.06 6.03 2.16
CA THR A 248 2.81 6.34 0.76
C THR A 248 3.21 5.15 -0.10
N PRO A 249 2.36 4.74 -1.06
CA PRO A 249 2.70 3.64 -1.93
C PRO A 249 3.85 3.99 -2.88
N VAL A 250 4.74 3.03 -3.09
CA VAL A 250 5.92 3.14 -3.94
C VAL A 250 6.12 1.86 -4.74
N TRP A 251 6.53 2.01 -6.00
CA TRP A 251 7.07 0.92 -6.79
C TRP A 251 8.49 0.61 -6.34
N ARG A 252 8.82 -0.68 -6.19
CA ARG A 252 10.16 -1.20 -6.00
C ARG A 252 10.58 -1.99 -7.22
N PHE A 253 11.69 -1.60 -7.82
CA PHE A 253 12.33 -2.30 -8.93
C PHE A 253 13.61 -2.93 -8.43
N VAL A 254 13.68 -4.26 -8.43
CA VAL A 254 14.89 -4.99 -8.04
C VAL A 254 15.78 -5.13 -9.26
N VAL A 255 16.88 -4.38 -9.28
CA VAL A 255 17.85 -4.38 -10.37
C VAL A 255 19.01 -5.29 -10.02
N LYS A 256 19.27 -6.28 -10.88
CA LYS A 256 20.37 -7.21 -10.72
C LYS A 256 21.70 -6.46 -10.57
N ASP A 257 22.50 -6.86 -9.58
CA ASP A 257 23.82 -6.29 -9.27
C ASP A 257 23.83 -4.79 -8.87
N GLN A 258 22.67 -4.16 -8.70
CA GLN A 258 22.53 -2.75 -8.31
C GLN A 258 21.63 -2.56 -7.06
N GLY A 259 20.74 -3.50 -6.77
CA GLY A 259 19.81 -3.43 -5.64
C GLY A 259 18.46 -2.81 -6.03
N SER A 260 17.73 -2.30 -5.04
CA SER A 260 16.36 -1.79 -5.25
C SER A 260 16.32 -0.30 -5.58
N LEU A 261 15.54 0.06 -6.59
CA LEU A 261 15.17 1.44 -6.94
C LEU A 261 13.70 1.68 -6.61
N TYR A 262 13.36 2.90 -6.19
CA TYR A 262 12.01 3.22 -5.73
C TYR A 262 11.43 4.43 -6.45
N VAL A 263 10.14 4.35 -6.78
CA VAL A 263 9.40 5.43 -7.43
C VAL A 263 8.06 5.63 -6.75
N ASN A 264 7.71 6.88 -6.45
CA ASN A 264 6.41 7.23 -5.87
C ASN A 264 5.26 6.90 -6.84
N VAL A 265 4.26 6.16 -6.37
CA VAL A 265 3.11 5.75 -7.20
C VAL A 265 2.23 6.93 -7.60
N LYS A 266 2.16 8.00 -6.79
CA LYS A 266 1.32 9.18 -7.10
C LYS A 266 2.03 10.21 -7.98
N TYR A 267 3.28 10.54 -7.64
CA TYR A 267 3.99 11.66 -8.27
C TYR A 267 4.98 11.20 -9.35
N GLY A 268 5.36 9.92 -9.37
CA GLY A 268 6.39 9.41 -10.28
C GLY A 268 7.82 9.81 -9.89
N ASP A 269 8.00 10.48 -8.75
CA ASP A 269 9.30 10.92 -8.27
C ASP A 269 10.14 9.74 -7.75
N ILE A 270 11.45 9.80 -8.00
CA ILE A 270 12.40 8.80 -7.51
C ILE A 270 12.63 9.01 -6.03
N ILE A 271 12.46 7.96 -5.24
CA ILE A 271 12.68 8.00 -3.79
C ILE A 271 14.02 7.35 -3.46
N ASP A 272 14.86 8.07 -2.74
CA ASP A 272 16.11 7.54 -2.23
C ASP A 272 15.94 7.02 -0.80
N LEU A 273 15.91 5.70 -0.65
CA LEU A 273 15.83 5.01 0.63
C LEU A 273 17.21 4.57 1.16
N SER A 274 18.33 5.04 0.58
CA SER A 274 19.67 4.71 1.09
C SER A 274 20.02 5.47 2.36
N ASN A 275 19.42 6.64 2.58
CA ASN A 275 19.76 7.55 3.67
C ASN A 275 18.78 7.49 4.85
N ILE A 276 17.97 6.44 4.93
CA ILE A 276 16.98 6.24 6.00
C ILE A 276 17.58 5.35 7.09
N GLU A 277 18.78 5.72 7.50
CA GLU A 277 19.29 5.39 8.83
C GLU A 277 19.22 6.69 9.64
N ASN A 278 18.03 7.13 10.06
CA ASN A 278 17.96 8.38 10.82
C ASN A 278 16.87 8.33 11.89
N ASN A 279 17.37 8.20 13.14
CA ASN A 279 16.75 8.43 14.46
C ASN A 279 15.62 7.51 14.93
#